data_AF-A0A926HAT2-F1
#
_entry.id   AF-A0A926HAT2-F1
#
_cell.length_a   1.000
_cell.length_b   1.000
_cell.length_c   1.000
_cell.angle_alpha   90.00
_cell.angle_beta   90.00
_cell.angle_gamma   90.00
#
_symmetry.space_group_name_H-M   'P 1'
#
loop_
_entity.id
_entity.type
_entity.pdbx_description
1 polymer ?
#
loop_
_entity_poly.entity_id
_entity_poly.type
_entity_poly.pdbx_seq_one_letter_code
_entity_poly.pdbx_strand_id
1 'polypeptide(L)'
;MQRRFGALALFAILLLFLMPLRAEAHAGLVRSVPAIGETQPTAPAAIELEFNEDLDPSFSTVQLFDSQNTLIDPGPGAIDPANPRVLRLPLDGLPNGSYTAIFKLRSALDGHTTSGGIPFGVGVAAATTSLLPPPGT
;
A
#
# COMPACT_ATOMS: atom_id res chain seq x y z
N MET A 1 -51.71 -16.68 -14.70
CA MET A 1 -50.54 -15.94 -15.21
C MET A 1 -49.79 -15.19 -14.08
N GLN A 2 -50.48 -14.34 -13.30
CA GLN A 2 -49.94 -13.50 -12.21
C GLN A 2 -49.07 -14.23 -11.15
N ARG A 3 -49.48 -15.42 -10.67
CA ARG A 3 -48.74 -16.20 -9.66
C ARG A 3 -47.35 -16.69 -10.14
N ARG A 4 -47.21 -16.96 -11.45
CA ARG A 4 -45.95 -17.39 -12.06
C ARG A 4 -44.97 -16.23 -12.19
N PHE A 5 -45.47 -15.02 -12.48
CA PHE A 5 -44.66 -13.80 -12.49
C PHE A 5 -44.16 -13.44 -11.09
N GLY A 6 -44.98 -13.60 -10.04
CA GLY A 6 -44.56 -13.38 -8.65
C GLY A 6 -43.45 -14.34 -8.20
N ALA A 7 -43.56 -15.63 -8.56
CA ALA A 7 -42.53 -16.62 -8.25
C ALA A 7 -41.20 -16.35 -8.98
N LEU A 8 -41.27 -15.92 -10.25
CA LEU A 8 -40.08 -15.58 -11.04
C LEU A 8 -39.37 -14.33 -10.51
N ALA A 9 -40.14 -13.31 -10.11
CA ALA A 9 -39.60 -12.09 -9.50
C ALA A 9 -38.92 -12.38 -8.16
N LEU A 10 -39.53 -13.21 -7.31
CA LEU A 10 -38.93 -13.62 -6.04
C LEU A 10 -37.64 -14.42 -6.24
N PHE A 11 -37.61 -15.31 -7.23
CA PHE A 11 -36.42 -16.08 -7.59
C PHE A 11 -35.29 -15.18 -8.11
N ALA A 12 -35.61 -14.19 -8.94
CA ALA A 12 -34.63 -13.19 -9.41
C ALA A 12 -34.07 -12.33 -8.26
N ILE A 13 -34.90 -11.93 -7.29
CA ILE A 13 -34.46 -11.21 -6.10
C ILE A 13 -33.55 -12.09 -5.24
N LEU A 14 -33.88 -13.37 -5.07
CA LEU A 14 -33.05 -14.31 -4.32
C LEU A 14 -31.67 -14.50 -4.97
N LEU A 15 -31.61 -14.55 -6.31
CA LEU A 15 -30.35 -14.66 -7.05
C LEU A 15 -29.43 -13.43 -6.86
N LEU A 16 -29.99 -12.24 -6.62
CA LEU A 16 -29.18 -11.04 -6.31
C LEU A 16 -28.46 -11.15 -4.96
N PHE A 17 -29.02 -11.88 -3.98
CA PHE A 17 -28.36 -12.13 -2.69
C PHE A 17 -27.28 -13.23 -2.75
N LEU A 18 -27.17 -13.96 -3.87
CA LEU A 18 -26.14 -14.97 -4.08
C LEU A 18 -24.88 -14.40 -4.76
N MET A 19 -24.87 -13.11 -5.16
CA MET A 19 -23.67 -12.48 -5.69
C MET A 19 -22.63 -12.33 -4.57
N PRO A 20 -21.40 -12.87 -4.73
CA PRO A 20 -20.34 -12.63 -3.76
C PRO A 20 -20.00 -11.14 -3.76
N LEU A 21 -20.15 -10.49 -2.61
CA LEU A 21 -19.52 -9.20 -2.38
C LEU A 21 -18.01 -9.42 -2.34
N ARG A 22 -17.27 -8.70 -3.19
CA ARG A 22 -15.81 -8.61 -3.05
C ARG A 22 -15.52 -7.87 -1.75
N ALA A 23 -15.28 -8.61 -0.68
CA ALA A 23 -14.65 -8.08 0.51
C ALA A 23 -13.14 -8.08 0.24
N GLU A 24 -12.58 -6.91 -0.06
CA GLU A 24 -11.14 -6.69 0.08
C GLU A 24 -10.84 -6.81 1.57
N ALA A 25 -10.12 -7.87 1.96
CA ALA A 25 -9.75 -8.10 3.36
C ALA A 25 -8.37 -7.50 3.68
N HIS A 26 -7.57 -7.22 2.65
CA HIS A 26 -6.19 -6.79 2.82
C HIS A 26 -6.05 -5.27 2.85
N ALA A 27 -5.14 -4.78 3.69
CA ALA A 27 -4.67 -3.40 3.67
C ALA A 27 -3.91 -3.11 2.35
N GLY A 28 -4.65 -2.65 1.35
CA GLY A 28 -4.18 -2.28 0.02
C GLY A 28 -3.69 -0.83 -0.02
N LEU A 29 -2.59 -0.61 -0.74
CA LEU A 29 -2.03 0.72 -0.95
C LEU A 29 -2.98 1.58 -1.78
N VAL A 30 -3.38 2.74 -1.23
CA VAL A 30 -4.26 3.73 -1.87
C VAL A 30 -3.44 4.84 -2.51
N ARG A 31 -2.37 5.28 -1.83
CA ARG A 31 -1.53 6.40 -2.27
C ARG A 31 -0.11 6.26 -1.72
N SER A 32 0.86 6.75 -2.50
CA SER A 32 2.23 6.94 -2.03
C SER A 32 2.75 8.33 -2.37
N VAL A 33 3.58 8.88 -1.48
CA VAL A 33 4.42 10.05 -1.72
C VAL A 33 5.85 9.68 -1.32
N PRO A 34 6.83 9.72 -2.23
CA PRO A 34 6.69 9.91 -3.69
C PRO A 34 5.77 8.89 -4.36
N ALA A 35 5.20 9.24 -5.51
CA ALA A 35 4.40 8.31 -6.30
C ALA A 35 5.30 7.18 -6.86
N ILE A 36 4.70 6.02 -7.16
CA ILE A 36 5.42 4.87 -7.72
C ILE A 36 6.12 5.26 -9.02
N GLY A 37 7.44 5.12 -9.07
CA GLY A 37 8.29 5.46 -10.20
C GLY A 37 8.56 6.96 -10.37
N GLU A 38 8.07 7.81 -9.47
CA GLU A 38 8.25 9.26 -9.55
C GLU A 38 9.73 9.64 -9.43
N THR A 39 10.14 10.63 -10.22
CA THR A 39 11.45 11.27 -10.07
C THR A 39 11.27 12.64 -9.45
N GLN A 40 11.69 12.77 -8.19
CA GLN A 40 11.70 14.03 -7.49
C GLN A 40 12.97 14.82 -7.85
N PRO A 41 12.87 16.13 -8.13
CA PRO A 41 14.05 16.95 -8.43
C PRO A 41 14.98 17.12 -7.22
N THR A 42 14.43 17.01 -6.01
CA THR A 42 15.14 17.09 -4.73
C THR A 42 14.65 16.01 -3.79
N ALA A 43 15.44 15.65 -2.78
CA ALA A 43 15.04 14.66 -1.80
C ALA A 43 13.72 15.04 -1.10
N PRO A 44 12.74 14.12 -0.99
CA PRO A 44 11.54 14.37 -0.22
C PRO A 44 11.86 14.40 1.28
N ALA A 45 11.09 15.16 2.06
CA ALA A 45 11.24 15.23 3.51
C ALA A 45 10.74 13.97 4.24
N ALA A 46 9.89 13.18 3.58
CA ALA A 46 9.39 11.92 4.10
C ALA A 46 8.88 11.03 2.95
N ILE A 47 8.75 9.75 3.24
CA ILE A 47 7.92 8.82 2.48
C ILE A 47 6.61 8.64 3.25
N GLU A 48 5.48 8.75 2.55
CA GLU A 48 4.14 8.54 3.10
C GLU A 48 3.40 7.50 2.27
N LEU A 49 2.97 6.42 2.92
CA LEU A 49 2.21 5.33 2.30
C LEU A 49 0.85 5.25 2.98
N GLU A 50 -0.22 5.47 2.21
CA GLU A 50 -1.60 5.43 2.70
C GLU A 50 -2.30 4.16 2.22
N PHE A 51 -2.99 3.49 3.14
CA PHE A 51 -3.70 2.25 2.91
C PHE A 51 -5.22 2.41 3.10
N ASN A 52 -6.00 1.45 2.61
CA ASN A 52 -7.46 1.46 2.75
C ASN A 52 -7.94 0.97 4.13
N GLU A 53 -7.05 0.37 4.93
CA GLU A 53 -7.33 -0.18 6.25
C GLU A 53 -6.32 0.31 7.29
N ASP A 54 -6.73 0.23 8.56
CA ASP A 54 -5.89 0.58 9.70
C ASP A 54 -4.78 -0.47 9.86
N LEU A 55 -3.57 -0.01 10.17
CA LEU A 55 -2.39 -0.86 10.29
C LEU A 55 -2.10 -1.22 11.75
N ASP A 56 -1.53 -2.41 11.99
CA ASP A 56 -1.04 -2.80 13.31
C ASP A 56 0.32 -2.11 13.60
N PRO A 57 0.41 -1.22 14.62
CA PRO A 57 1.63 -0.49 14.96
C PRO A 57 2.75 -1.37 15.51
N SER A 58 2.43 -2.56 16.02
CA SER A 58 3.43 -3.49 16.56
C SER A 58 4.19 -4.27 15.48
N PHE A 59 3.74 -4.17 14.23
CA PHE A 59 4.25 -4.97 13.12
C PHE A 59 4.60 -4.14 11.89
N SER A 60 3.78 -3.14 11.57
CA SER A 60 3.85 -2.45 10.30
C SER A 60 5.07 -1.51 10.24
N THR A 61 5.91 -1.68 9.23
CA THR A 61 7.18 -0.98 9.08
C THR A 61 7.47 -0.67 7.62
N VAL A 62 8.24 0.39 7.39
CA VAL A 62 8.82 0.75 6.08
C VAL A 62 10.29 1.06 6.27
N GLN A 63 11.10 0.60 5.33
CA GLN A 63 12.55 0.79 5.27
C GLN A 63 12.94 1.26 3.88
N LEU A 64 14.02 2.02 3.78
CA LEU A 64 14.48 2.60 2.52
C LEU A 64 15.74 1.90 2.05
N PHE A 65 15.79 1.55 0.76
CA PHE A 65 16.96 0.94 0.14
C PHE A 65 17.41 1.75 -1.07
N ASP A 66 18.71 1.80 -1.33
CA ASP A 66 19.26 2.35 -2.57
C ASP A 66 19.27 1.31 -3.71
N SER A 67 19.78 1.71 -4.88
CA SER A 67 19.87 0.86 -6.07
C SER A 67 20.86 -0.31 -5.96
N GLN A 68 21.69 -0.35 -4.92
CA GLN A 68 22.61 -1.45 -4.60
C GLN A 68 22.02 -2.38 -3.51
N ASN A 69 20.74 -2.20 -3.17
CA ASN A 69 20.06 -2.89 -2.07
C ASN A 69 20.68 -2.60 -0.71
N THR A 70 21.39 -1.48 -0.56
CA THR A 70 21.92 -1.06 0.72
C THR A 70 20.79 -0.40 1.50
N LEU A 71 20.58 -0.85 2.73
CA LEU A 71 19.66 -0.20 3.65
C LEU A 71 20.16 1.22 3.91
N ILE A 72 19.36 2.19 3.52
CA ILE A 72 19.45 3.56 4.02
C ILE A 72 18.69 3.52 5.33
N ASP A 73 19.35 3.82 6.46
CA ASP A 73 18.77 3.69 7.80
C ASP A 73 18.36 5.04 8.39
N PRO A 74 17.18 5.59 8.03
CA PRO A 74 16.53 6.68 8.74
C PRO A 74 15.75 6.19 9.99
N GLY A 75 15.90 4.92 10.39
CA GLY A 75 15.05 4.24 11.37
C GLY A 75 13.80 3.59 10.74
N PRO A 76 13.05 2.77 11.49
CA PRO A 76 11.81 2.19 11.01
C PRO A 76 10.73 3.28 10.90
N GLY A 77 10.08 3.38 9.75
CA GLY A 77 8.92 4.26 9.63
C GLY A 77 7.81 3.83 10.61
N ALA A 78 6.98 4.80 11.01
CA ALA A 78 5.94 4.60 12.01
C ALA A 78 4.57 4.97 11.45
N ILE A 79 3.53 4.40 12.03
CA ILE A 79 2.16 4.78 11.72
C ILE A 79 1.93 6.22 12.19
N ASP A 80 1.26 7.03 11.35
CA ASP A 80 0.88 8.39 11.69
C ASP A 80 -0.10 8.40 12.87
N PRO A 81 0.20 9.09 13.99
CA PRO A 81 -0.70 9.17 15.14
C PRO A 81 -2.08 9.77 14.84
N ALA A 82 -2.17 10.61 13.79
CA ALA A 82 -3.41 11.23 13.36
C ALA A 82 -4.20 10.37 12.35
N ASN A 83 -3.56 9.41 11.69
CA ASN A 83 -4.21 8.52 10.74
C ASN A 83 -3.58 7.11 10.76
N PRO A 84 -4.24 6.10 11.36
CA PRO A 84 -3.68 4.75 11.51
C PRO A 84 -3.49 4.00 10.20
N ARG A 85 -3.93 4.56 9.07
CA ARG A 85 -3.78 4.02 7.72
C ARG A 85 -2.55 4.55 7.00
N VAL A 86 -1.82 5.48 7.60
CA VAL A 86 -0.65 6.11 7.00
C VAL A 86 0.60 5.59 7.68
N LEU A 87 1.51 5.03 6.90
CA LEU A 87 2.84 4.66 7.33
C LEU A 87 3.83 5.72 6.82
N ARG A 88 4.52 6.39 7.74
CA ARG A 88 5.39 7.53 7.47
C ARG A 88 6.84 7.21 7.81
N LEU A 89 7.75 7.53 6.90
CA LEU A 89 9.19 7.50 7.13
C LEU A 89 9.81 8.88 6.92
N PRO A 90 10.11 9.63 7.99
CA PRO A 90 10.86 10.88 7.89
C PRO A 90 12.25 10.66 7.28
N LEU A 91 12.74 11.63 6.52
CA LEU A 91 14.05 11.59 5.88
C LEU A 91 14.81 12.89 6.13
N ASP A 92 16.09 12.79 6.48
CA ASP A 92 16.99 13.93 6.66
C ASP A 92 17.75 14.30 5.36
N GLY A 93 17.10 14.05 4.23
CA GLY A 93 17.65 14.23 2.88
C GLY A 93 18.22 12.94 2.28
N LEU A 94 18.39 12.96 0.96
CA LEU A 94 18.92 11.85 0.17
C LEU A 94 19.84 12.41 -0.92
N PRO A 95 20.98 11.74 -1.19
CA PRO A 95 21.75 12.00 -2.41
C PRO A 95 20.90 11.80 -3.67
N ASN A 96 21.41 12.27 -4.81
CA ASN A 96 20.82 11.90 -6.09
C ASN A 96 21.01 10.39 -6.32
N GLY A 97 19.92 9.70 -6.67
CA GLY A 97 19.93 8.25 -6.81
C GLY A 97 18.54 7.67 -7.03
N SER A 98 18.50 6.35 -7.21
CA SER A 98 17.26 5.58 -7.23
C SER A 98 17.11 4.85 -5.90
N TYR A 99 15.88 4.84 -5.40
CA TYR A 99 15.54 4.28 -4.09
C TYR A 99 14.29 3.41 -4.18
N THR A 100 14.14 2.49 -3.23
CA THR A 100 12.92 1.71 -3.05
C THR A 100 12.52 1.73 -1.58
N ALA A 101 11.33 2.25 -1.29
CA ALA A 101 10.72 2.12 0.04
C ALA A 101 10.02 0.76 0.12
N ILE A 102 10.55 -0.15 0.94
CA ILE A 102 9.99 -1.48 1.14
C ILE A 102 9.18 -1.48 2.43
N PHE A 103 7.90 -1.82 2.32
CA PHE A 103 7.01 -1.94 3.47
C PHE A 103 6.63 -3.40 3.76
N LYS A 104 6.39 -3.66 5.05
CA LYS A 104 5.74 -4.88 5.55
C LYS A 104 4.66 -4.40 6.51
N LEU A 105 3.44 -4.86 6.33
CA LEU A 105 2.30 -4.38 7.09
C LEU A 105 1.41 -5.54 7.51
N ARG A 106 0.64 -5.31 8.57
CA ARG A 106 -0.41 -6.20 9.03
C ARG A 106 -1.68 -5.38 9.21
N SER A 107 -2.77 -5.79 8.57
CA SER A 107 -4.08 -5.16 8.78
C SER A 107 -4.50 -5.35 10.24
N ALA A 108 -4.96 -4.27 10.88
CA ALA A 108 -5.56 -4.33 12.20
C ALA A 108 -6.97 -4.95 12.16
N LEU A 109 -7.60 -5.03 10.98
CA LEU A 109 -8.95 -5.55 10.82
C LEU A 109 -8.97 -7.08 10.72
N ASP A 110 -8.11 -7.65 9.87
CA ASP A 110 -8.13 -9.09 9.56
C ASP A 110 -6.83 -9.84 9.91
N GLY A 111 -5.77 -9.12 10.27
CA GLY A 111 -4.49 -9.69 10.66
C GLY A 111 -3.63 -10.22 9.51
N HIS A 112 -4.06 -10.11 8.25
CA HIS A 112 -3.25 -10.52 7.12
C HIS A 112 -2.04 -9.61 6.95
N THR A 113 -0.93 -10.24 6.54
CA THR A 113 0.34 -9.57 6.31
C THR A 113 0.56 -9.36 4.83
N THR A 114 0.97 -8.15 4.45
CA THR A 114 1.30 -7.79 3.06
C THR A 114 2.65 -7.08 3.02
N SER A 115 3.33 -7.17 1.89
CA SER A 115 4.56 -6.43 1.63
C SER A 115 4.54 -5.86 0.22
N GLY A 116 5.36 -4.84 0.01
CA GLY A 116 5.48 -4.18 -1.29
C GLY A 116 6.67 -3.23 -1.35
N GLY A 117 6.92 -2.71 -2.54
CA GLY A 117 8.01 -1.77 -2.81
C GLY A 117 7.51 -0.57 -3.60
N ILE A 118 7.95 0.62 -3.20
CA ILE A 118 7.69 1.88 -3.89
C ILE A 118 9.02 2.40 -4.44
N PRO A 119 9.34 2.11 -5.73
CA PRO A 119 10.52 2.69 -6.36
C PRO A 119 10.31 4.18 -6.61
N PHE A 120 11.33 5.00 -6.40
CA PHE A 120 11.35 6.42 -6.77
C PHE A 120 12.78 6.90 -7.02
N GLY A 121 12.92 8.04 -7.67
CA GLY A 121 14.21 8.67 -7.99
C GLY A 121 14.36 10.04 -7.34
N VAL A 122 15.58 10.41 -6.99
CA VAL A 122 15.98 11.76 -6.56
C VAL A 122 17.03 12.28 -7.54
N GLY A 123 16.70 13.33 -8.29
CA GLY A 123 17.58 13.94 -9.31
C GLY A 123 17.94 13.01 -10.49
N VAL A 124 17.51 11.74 -10.47
CA VAL A 124 17.77 10.69 -11.45
C VAL A 124 16.51 9.83 -11.57
N ALA A 125 16.25 9.26 -12.74
CA ALA A 125 15.10 8.39 -12.95
C ALA A 125 15.10 7.18 -12.00
N ALA A 126 13.91 6.79 -11.53
CA ALA A 126 13.73 5.59 -10.74
C ALA A 126 14.11 4.33 -11.55
N ALA A 127 14.88 3.43 -10.94
CA ALA A 127 15.08 2.09 -11.44
C ALA A 127 13.81 1.27 -11.17
N THR A 128 13.08 0.88 -12.21
CA THR A 128 11.84 0.11 -12.09
C THR A 128 12.06 -1.40 -11.93
N THR A 129 13.31 -1.84 -11.78
CA THR A 129 13.64 -3.24 -11.52
C THR A 129 13.30 -3.57 -10.06
N SER A 130 12.00 -3.76 -9.79
CA SER A 130 11.51 -4.16 -8.47
C SER A 130 12.03 -5.55 -8.13
N LEU A 131 12.65 -5.67 -6.95
CA LEU A 131 13.13 -6.94 -6.40
C LEU A 131 12.05 -7.71 -5.63
N LEU A 132 10.88 -7.10 -5.45
CA LEU A 132 9.70 -7.73 -4.88
C LEU A 132 8.55 -7.78 -5.91
N PRO A 133 7.67 -8.78 -5.81
CA PRO A 133 6.41 -8.80 -6.55
C PRO A 133 5.59 -7.52 -6.25
N PRO A 134 4.70 -7.10 -7.16
CA PRO A 134 3.81 -5.98 -6.93
C PRO A 134 3.05 -6.17 -5.61
N PRO A 135 2.74 -5.08 -4.88
CA PRO A 135 2.04 -5.16 -3.60
C PRO A 135 0.70 -5.88 -3.78
N GLY A 136 0.53 -7.01 -3.08
CA GLY A 136 -0.74 -7.71 -2.85
C GLY A 136 -1.61 -8.00 -4.07
N THR A 137 -1.68 -9.27 -4.50
CA THR A 137 -2.87 -9.82 -5.18
C THR A 137 -3.77 -10.51 -4.18
#